data_AF-A0A8E2EF63-F1
#
_entry.id   AF-A0A8E2EF63-F1
#
_cell.length_a   1.000
_cell.length_b   1.000
_cell.length_c   1.000
_cell.angle_alpha   90.00
_cell.angle_beta   90.00
_cell.angle_gamma   90.00
#
_symmetry.space_group_name_H-M   'P 1'
#
loop_
_entity.id
_entity.type
_entity.pdbx_description
1 polymer ?
#
loop_
_entity_poly.entity_id
_entity_poly.type
_entity_poly.pdbx_seq_one_letter_code
_entity_poly.pdbx_strand_id
1 'polypeptide(L)'
;MSATGISQALSPKHPLQRLQSPSKGLSAIVHATGLISYSLSFRYLVEHPNIINDSYGWHFQYLTNIGLFLATATFTFGLLADLTNSPRLFSVKNAFAVIAVPLEVLISILYWGLRVINPALVMPAWAPPLIPLADLGFHFNPSFLLAFDFIFLSPPWPTTAMASVRTLVISTLVAFTYWFWIELCYSHNGFYPYPIFSMLDTKWRIMLFAFSGCLMTGSAFGLRSLYGWVNGYDIEKVKGA
;
A
#
# COMPACT_ATOMS: atom_id res chain seq x y z
N MET A 1 23.38 30.94 -22.12
CA MET A 1 22.73 29.76 -21.51
C MET A 1 22.07 28.97 -22.64
N SER A 2 22.34 27.67 -22.77
CA SER A 2 21.79 26.86 -23.87
C SER A 2 20.29 26.64 -23.69
N ALA A 3 19.56 26.42 -24.80
CA ALA A 3 18.12 26.11 -24.78
C ALA A 3 17.78 24.91 -23.88
N THR A 4 18.71 23.97 -23.73
CA THR A 4 18.64 22.83 -22.80
C THR A 4 18.62 23.24 -21.32
N GLY A 5 19.35 24.29 -20.94
CA GLY A 5 19.38 24.80 -19.55
C GLY A 5 18.08 25.50 -19.15
N ILE A 6 17.40 26.15 -20.10
CA ILE A 6 16.10 26.81 -19.87
C ILE A 6 14.98 25.76 -19.72
N SER A 7 15.02 24.67 -20.50
CA SER A 7 14.04 23.58 -20.39
C SER A 7 14.13 22.78 -19.07
N GLN A 8 15.33 22.67 -18.47
CA GLN A 8 15.49 22.02 -17.17
C GLN A 8 15.00 22.89 -16.01
N ALA A 9 15.17 24.21 -16.08
CA ALA A 9 14.69 25.14 -15.04
C ALA A 9 13.15 25.25 -14.98
N LEU A 10 12.44 24.83 -16.03
CA LEU A 10 10.98 24.90 -16.14
C LEU A 10 10.26 23.57 -15.89
N SER A 11 10.99 22.49 -15.60
CA SER A 11 10.38 21.18 -15.39
C SER A 11 10.02 20.97 -13.91
N PRO A 12 8.72 20.85 -13.55
CA PRO A 12 8.28 20.63 -12.16
C PRO A 12 8.61 19.21 -11.62
N LYS A 13 9.40 18.43 -12.37
CA LYS A 13 9.75 17.04 -12.11
C LYS A 13 10.98 16.98 -11.19
N HIS A 14 10.91 16.18 -10.13
CA HIS A 14 12.06 15.96 -9.25
C HIS A 14 13.24 15.31 -10.03
N PRO A 15 14.50 15.72 -9.82
CA PRO A 15 15.64 15.23 -10.62
C PRO A 15 15.81 13.70 -10.61
N LEU A 16 15.50 13.07 -9.47
CA LEU A 16 15.60 11.61 -9.29
C LEU A 16 14.36 10.83 -9.75
N GLN A 17 13.28 11.52 -10.11
CA GLN A 17 12.08 10.87 -10.63
C GLN A 17 12.34 10.41 -12.06
N ARG A 18 11.98 9.18 -12.40
CA ARG A 18 12.32 8.62 -13.73
C ARG A 18 11.39 9.10 -14.82
N LEU A 19 10.08 9.01 -14.60
CA LEU A 19 9.05 9.39 -15.56
C LEU A 19 8.37 10.70 -15.12
N GLN A 20 7.81 11.44 -16.07
CA GLN A 20 7.15 12.71 -15.76
C GLN A 20 5.83 12.48 -15.02
N SER A 21 5.75 13.00 -13.80
CA SER A 21 4.57 12.99 -12.95
C SER A 21 4.64 14.21 -12.01
N PRO A 22 3.52 14.91 -11.75
CA PRO A 22 2.21 14.68 -12.35
C PRO A 22 2.21 14.98 -13.86
N SER A 23 1.43 14.20 -14.63
CA SER A 23 1.25 14.43 -16.07
C SER A 23 -0.02 13.77 -16.63
N LYS A 24 -0.66 14.41 -17.62
CA LYS A 24 -1.83 13.89 -18.34
C LYS A 24 -1.53 12.67 -19.24
N GLY A 25 -0.26 12.28 -19.35
CA GLY A 25 0.18 11.15 -20.17
C GLY A 25 0.20 9.86 -19.36
N LEU A 26 1.37 9.21 -19.32
CA LEU A 26 1.56 7.91 -18.67
C LEU A 26 1.17 7.91 -17.18
N SER A 27 1.44 8.98 -16.44
CA SER A 27 1.06 9.10 -15.02
C SER A 27 -0.46 8.98 -14.84
N ALA A 28 -1.24 9.76 -15.60
CA ALA A 28 -2.70 9.70 -15.56
C ALA A 28 -3.23 8.31 -15.94
N ILE A 29 -2.64 7.65 -16.94
CA ILE A 29 -3.03 6.30 -17.36
C ILE A 29 -2.81 5.29 -16.24
N VAL A 30 -1.67 5.34 -15.56
CA VAL A 30 -1.36 4.44 -14.44
C VAL A 30 -2.33 4.65 -13.29
N HIS A 31 -2.56 5.90 -12.88
CA HIS A 31 -3.50 6.21 -11.80
C HIS A 31 -4.94 5.82 -12.16
N ALA A 32 -5.40 6.11 -13.38
CA ALA A 32 -6.72 5.71 -13.84
C ALA A 32 -6.88 4.18 -13.90
N THR A 33 -5.87 3.47 -14.38
CA THR A 33 -5.86 1.99 -14.43
C THR A 33 -5.97 1.38 -13.04
N GLY A 34 -5.21 1.91 -12.07
CA GLY A 34 -5.33 1.43 -10.70
C GLY A 34 -6.69 1.76 -10.08
N LEU A 35 -7.24 2.96 -10.29
CA LEU A 35 -8.58 3.29 -9.80
C LEU A 35 -9.67 2.38 -10.39
N ILE A 36 -9.58 2.01 -11.67
CA ILE A 36 -10.47 1.02 -12.27
C ILE A 36 -10.30 -0.34 -11.58
N SER A 37 -9.06 -0.83 -11.42
CA SER A 37 -8.79 -2.09 -10.74
C SER A 37 -9.35 -2.11 -9.30
N TYR A 38 -9.12 -1.05 -8.53
CA TYR A 38 -9.56 -0.97 -7.14
C TYR A 38 -11.08 -0.84 -7.03
N SER A 39 -11.70 -0.11 -7.97
CA SER A 39 -13.16 0.00 -8.05
C SER A 39 -13.82 -1.34 -8.36
N LEU A 40 -13.20 -2.18 -9.20
CA LEU A 40 -13.67 -3.54 -9.46
C LEU A 40 -13.58 -4.43 -8.20
N SER A 41 -12.51 -4.29 -7.41
CA SER A 41 -12.38 -4.96 -6.12
C SER A 41 -13.46 -4.49 -5.12
N PHE A 42 -13.70 -3.18 -4.99
CA PHE A 42 -14.80 -2.70 -4.14
C PHE A 42 -16.18 -3.14 -4.63
N ARG A 43 -16.41 -3.13 -5.95
CA ARG A 43 -17.64 -3.65 -6.56
C ARG A 43 -17.85 -5.12 -6.22
N TYR A 44 -16.78 -5.93 -6.23
CA TYR A 44 -16.85 -7.34 -5.86
C TYR A 44 -17.43 -7.55 -4.45
N LEU A 45 -17.06 -6.71 -3.47
CA LEU A 45 -17.57 -6.79 -2.09
C LEU A 45 -19.09 -6.57 -1.99
N VAL A 46 -19.64 -5.77 -2.91
CA VAL A 46 -21.08 -5.47 -2.97
C VAL A 46 -21.84 -6.56 -3.73
N GLU A 47 -21.26 -7.07 -4.83
CA GLU A 47 -21.90 -8.07 -5.67
C GLU A 47 -21.85 -9.50 -5.09
N HIS A 48 -20.98 -9.76 -4.11
CA HIS A 48 -20.82 -11.07 -3.46
C HIS A 48 -21.07 -10.97 -1.95
N PRO A 49 -22.32 -10.66 -1.53
CA PRO A 49 -22.63 -10.46 -0.13
C PRO A 49 -22.41 -11.73 0.68
N ASN A 50 -21.96 -11.56 1.92
CA ASN A 50 -21.77 -12.62 2.89
C ASN A 50 -21.93 -12.09 4.31
N ILE A 51 -21.65 -12.89 5.34
CA ILE A 51 -21.87 -12.52 6.76
C ILE A 51 -21.17 -11.20 7.17
N ILE A 52 -20.11 -10.82 6.46
CA ILE A 52 -19.34 -9.59 6.70
C ILE A 52 -20.16 -8.34 6.35
N ASN A 53 -21.10 -8.43 5.41
CA ASN A 53 -21.95 -7.31 5.01
C ASN A 53 -22.81 -6.79 6.17
N ASP A 54 -23.17 -7.67 7.10
CA ASP A 54 -24.01 -7.35 8.27
C ASP A 54 -23.18 -7.21 9.57
N SER A 55 -21.86 -7.27 9.47
CA SER A 55 -20.95 -7.25 10.62
C SER A 55 -20.49 -5.84 10.99
N TYR A 56 -20.16 -5.64 12.27
CA TYR A 56 -19.49 -4.43 12.74
C TYR A 56 -18.14 -4.25 12.02
N GLY A 57 -17.86 -3.02 11.58
CA GLY A 57 -16.69 -2.71 10.76
C GLY A 57 -16.85 -3.05 9.28
N TRP A 58 -17.99 -3.64 8.86
CA TRP A 58 -18.29 -4.02 7.47
C TRP A 58 -17.13 -4.82 6.86
N HIS A 59 -16.80 -4.61 5.59
CA HIS A 59 -15.62 -5.22 4.96
C HIS A 59 -14.28 -4.60 5.43
N PHE A 60 -14.29 -3.53 6.23
CA PHE A 60 -13.08 -2.88 6.74
C PHE A 60 -12.47 -3.53 7.98
N GLN A 61 -13.02 -4.64 8.47
CA GLN A 61 -12.28 -5.53 9.39
C GLN A 61 -11.08 -6.21 8.71
N TYR A 62 -11.09 -6.35 7.37
CA TYR A 62 -9.98 -6.91 6.63
C TYR A 62 -8.90 -5.86 6.34
N LEU A 63 -7.65 -6.13 6.73
CA LEU A 63 -6.50 -5.27 6.41
C LEU A 63 -6.38 -5.03 4.91
N THR A 64 -6.66 -6.05 4.09
CA THR A 64 -6.70 -5.94 2.62
C THR A 64 -7.58 -4.79 2.14
N ASN A 65 -8.77 -4.63 2.73
CA ASN A 65 -9.72 -3.60 2.30
C ASN A 65 -9.37 -2.20 2.84
N ILE A 66 -8.74 -2.12 4.02
CA ILE A 66 -8.15 -0.88 4.53
C ILE A 66 -7.00 -0.43 3.61
N GLY A 67 -6.12 -1.35 3.23
CA GLY A 67 -5.05 -1.11 2.26
C GLY A 67 -5.62 -0.60 0.94
N LEU A 68 -6.60 -1.32 0.38
CA LEU A 68 -7.22 -0.98 -0.90
C LEU A 68 -7.84 0.42 -0.89
N PHE A 69 -8.41 0.83 0.24
CA PHE A 69 -8.92 2.20 0.42
C PHE A 69 -7.78 3.24 0.40
N LEU A 70 -6.68 2.99 1.09
CA LEU A 70 -5.50 3.87 1.04
C LEU A 70 -4.87 3.92 -0.36
N ALA A 71 -4.83 2.78 -1.07
CA ALA A 71 -4.39 2.71 -2.46
C ALA A 71 -5.28 3.56 -3.37
N THR A 72 -6.60 3.48 -3.18
CA THR A 72 -7.59 4.27 -3.91
C THR A 72 -7.46 5.75 -3.62
N ALA A 73 -7.30 6.14 -2.36
CA ALA A 73 -7.05 7.53 -1.99
C ALA A 73 -5.76 8.06 -2.62
N THR A 74 -4.67 7.28 -2.55
CA THR A 74 -3.36 7.61 -3.15
C THR A 74 -3.50 7.89 -4.65
N PHE A 75 -4.13 6.97 -5.39
CA PHE A 75 -4.28 7.09 -6.84
C PHE A 75 -5.33 8.14 -7.23
N THR A 76 -6.33 8.41 -6.39
CA THR A 76 -7.28 9.51 -6.60
C THR A 76 -6.55 10.85 -6.56
N PHE A 77 -5.75 11.09 -5.52
CA PHE A 77 -4.93 12.31 -5.45
C PHE A 77 -3.90 12.37 -6.58
N GLY A 78 -3.33 11.23 -6.98
CA GLY A 78 -2.44 11.12 -8.13
C GLY A 78 -3.10 11.56 -9.44
N LEU A 79 -4.27 11.00 -9.76
CA LEU A 79 -5.01 11.34 -10.97
C LEU A 79 -5.47 12.81 -10.94
N LEU A 80 -5.97 13.30 -9.80
CA LEU A 80 -6.34 14.71 -9.69
C LEU A 80 -5.12 15.63 -9.89
N ALA A 81 -3.95 15.25 -9.37
CA ALA A 81 -2.71 15.98 -9.61
C ALA A 81 -2.32 15.96 -11.10
N ASP A 82 -2.47 14.83 -11.78
CA ASP A 82 -2.18 14.70 -13.22
C ASP A 82 -3.09 15.57 -14.09
N LEU A 83 -4.39 15.57 -13.81
CA LEU A 83 -5.37 16.32 -14.59
C LEU A 83 -5.23 17.83 -14.39
N THR A 84 -4.87 18.26 -13.17
CA THR A 84 -4.77 19.68 -12.79
C THR A 84 -3.34 20.23 -12.82
N ASN A 85 -2.34 19.37 -12.99
CA ASN A 85 -0.92 19.67 -12.77
C ASN A 85 -0.62 20.29 -11.38
N SER A 86 -1.40 19.94 -10.35
CA SER A 86 -1.27 20.52 -9.01
C SER A 86 -0.15 19.88 -8.18
N PRO A 87 0.91 20.62 -7.82
CA PRO A 87 1.98 20.10 -6.97
C PRO A 87 1.48 19.75 -5.56
N ARG A 88 0.44 20.44 -5.07
CA ARG A 88 -0.14 20.17 -3.75
C ARG A 88 -0.83 18.82 -3.71
N LEU A 89 -1.63 18.50 -4.72
CA LEU A 89 -2.29 17.19 -4.81
C LEU A 89 -1.26 16.07 -4.99
N PHE A 90 -0.19 16.33 -5.74
CA PHE A 90 0.91 15.38 -5.88
C PHE A 90 1.63 15.14 -4.54
N SER A 91 1.86 16.18 -3.74
CA SER A 91 2.41 16.03 -2.39
C SER A 91 1.49 15.24 -1.46
N VAL A 92 0.17 15.46 -1.53
CA VAL A 92 -0.80 14.67 -0.75
C VAL A 92 -0.75 13.20 -1.17
N LYS A 93 -0.78 12.91 -2.47
CA LYS A 93 -0.59 11.56 -3.01
C LYS A 93 0.68 10.90 -2.45
N ASN A 94 1.81 11.61 -2.48
CA ASN A 94 3.08 11.07 -1.99
C ASN A 94 3.09 10.88 -0.47
N ALA A 95 2.35 11.69 0.29
CA ALA A 95 2.18 11.49 1.73
C ALA A 95 1.39 10.22 2.05
N PHE A 96 0.30 9.94 1.34
CA PHE A 96 -0.44 8.68 1.47
C PHE A 96 0.42 7.48 1.06
N ALA A 97 1.20 7.61 -0.02
CA ALA A 97 2.05 6.55 -0.55
C ALA A 97 3.10 6.03 0.47
N VAL A 98 3.55 6.87 1.41
CA VAL A 98 4.48 6.45 2.50
C VAL A 98 3.91 5.31 3.33
N ILE A 99 2.58 5.24 3.48
CA ILE A 99 1.90 4.15 4.20
C ILE A 99 1.36 3.12 3.22
N ALA A 100 0.63 3.57 2.19
CA ALA A 100 -0.11 2.68 1.28
C ALA A 100 0.81 1.68 0.55
N VAL A 101 1.94 2.13 0.01
CA VAL A 101 2.84 1.27 -0.78
C VAL A 101 3.44 0.14 0.07
N PRO A 102 4.12 0.40 1.22
CA PRO A 102 4.67 -0.69 2.02
C PRO A 102 3.60 -1.54 2.71
N LEU A 103 2.43 -0.98 3.03
CA LEU A 103 1.31 -1.74 3.58
C LEU A 103 0.79 -2.77 2.56
N GLU A 104 0.59 -2.36 1.31
CA GLU A 104 0.10 -3.27 0.26
C GLU A 104 1.13 -4.35 -0.09
N VAL A 105 2.42 -4.02 -0.12
CA VAL A 105 3.47 -5.04 -0.26
C VAL A 105 3.43 -6.05 0.90
N LEU A 106 3.26 -5.58 2.14
CA LEU A 106 3.05 -6.47 3.29
C LEU A 106 1.81 -7.36 3.11
N ILE A 107 0.67 -6.78 2.71
CA ILE A 107 -0.59 -7.51 2.52
C ILE A 107 -0.38 -8.63 1.49
N SER A 108 0.24 -8.34 0.34
CA SER A 108 0.56 -9.34 -0.68
C SER A 108 1.44 -10.47 -0.12
N ILE A 109 2.52 -10.12 0.59
CA ILE A 109 3.45 -11.11 1.16
C ILE A 109 2.74 -12.00 2.18
N LEU A 110 2.00 -11.40 3.12
CA LEU A 110 1.29 -12.15 4.16
C LEU A 110 0.20 -13.03 3.58
N TYR A 111 -0.64 -12.49 2.68
CA TYR A 111 -1.74 -13.25 2.09
C TYR A 111 -1.23 -14.48 1.35
N TRP A 112 -0.33 -14.29 0.37
CA TRP A 112 0.17 -15.40 -0.44
C TRP A 112 1.06 -16.34 0.36
N GLY A 113 1.89 -15.81 1.27
CA GLY A 113 2.74 -16.61 2.15
C GLY A 113 1.93 -17.53 3.06
N LEU A 114 0.92 -17.00 3.75
CA LEU A 114 0.04 -17.80 4.60
C LEU A 114 -0.80 -18.78 3.78
N ARG A 115 -1.31 -18.36 2.61
CA ARG A 115 -2.14 -19.21 1.76
C ARG A 115 -1.39 -20.40 1.19
N VAL A 116 -0.10 -20.24 0.84
CA VAL A 116 0.75 -21.36 0.38
C VAL A 116 1.02 -22.35 1.51
N ILE A 117 1.17 -21.88 2.75
CA ILE A 117 1.35 -22.75 3.92
C ILE A 117 0.06 -23.51 4.23
N ASN A 118 -1.04 -22.78 4.43
CA ASN A 118 -2.35 -23.35 4.67
C ASN A 118 -3.44 -22.27 4.42
N PRO A 119 -4.31 -22.44 3.39
CA PRO A 119 -5.39 -21.51 3.11
C PRO A 119 -6.32 -21.24 4.30
N ALA A 120 -6.49 -22.20 5.21
CA ALA A 120 -7.35 -22.06 6.39
C ALA A 120 -6.82 -21.01 7.40
N LEU A 121 -5.60 -20.49 7.23
CA LEU A 121 -5.08 -19.39 8.05
C LEU A 121 -5.71 -18.04 7.69
N VAL A 122 -6.10 -17.86 6.43
CA VAL A 122 -6.60 -16.57 5.89
C VAL A 122 -8.03 -16.66 5.36
N MET A 123 -8.50 -17.83 4.96
CA MET A 123 -9.86 -18.04 4.45
C MET A 123 -10.70 -18.84 5.46
N PRO A 124 -11.82 -18.32 5.94
CA PRO A 124 -12.71 -19.08 6.80
C PRO A 124 -13.46 -20.16 5.98
N ALA A 125 -13.82 -21.27 6.64
CA ALA A 125 -14.43 -22.43 5.98
C ALA A 125 -15.78 -22.13 5.31
N TRP A 126 -16.49 -21.09 5.76
CA TRP A 126 -17.76 -20.66 5.18
C TRP A 126 -17.58 -19.85 3.89
N ALA A 127 -16.41 -19.24 3.67
CA ALA A 127 -16.20 -18.34 2.54
C ALA A 127 -15.84 -19.14 1.28
N PRO A 128 -16.53 -18.91 0.14
CA PRO A 128 -16.10 -19.50 -1.11
C PRO A 128 -14.72 -18.96 -1.49
N PRO A 129 -13.86 -19.77 -2.15
CA PRO A 129 -12.60 -19.29 -2.70
C PRO A 129 -12.84 -18.12 -3.66
N LEU A 130 -11.98 -17.10 -3.59
CA LEU A 130 -11.99 -16.03 -4.59
C LEU A 130 -11.64 -16.59 -5.96
N ILE A 131 -12.35 -16.12 -7.00
CA ILE A 131 -11.93 -16.37 -8.37
C ILE A 131 -10.56 -15.71 -8.61
N PRO A 132 -9.67 -16.29 -9.44
CA PRO A 132 -8.29 -15.82 -9.57
C PRO A 132 -8.14 -14.33 -9.89
N LEU A 133 -9.03 -13.78 -10.72
CA LEU A 133 -8.99 -12.36 -11.07
C LEU A 133 -9.32 -11.44 -9.89
N ALA A 134 -10.33 -11.79 -9.09
CA ALA A 134 -10.68 -11.05 -7.89
C ALA A 134 -9.54 -11.14 -6.87
N ASP A 135 -8.96 -12.33 -6.72
CA ASP A 135 -7.85 -12.58 -5.81
C ASP A 135 -6.62 -11.71 -6.13
N LEU A 136 -6.24 -11.64 -7.42
CA LEU A 136 -5.20 -10.71 -7.88
C LEU A 136 -5.60 -9.25 -7.65
N GLY A 137 -6.88 -8.91 -7.88
CA GLY A 137 -7.41 -7.56 -7.67
C GLY A 137 -7.32 -7.07 -6.22
N PHE A 138 -7.45 -7.97 -5.25
CA PHE A 138 -7.33 -7.65 -3.83
C PHE A 138 -5.90 -7.75 -3.32
N HIS A 139 -5.14 -8.75 -3.74
CA HIS A 139 -3.90 -9.13 -3.06
C HIS A 139 -2.63 -8.94 -3.89
N PHE A 140 -2.71 -8.54 -5.16
CA PHE A 140 -1.53 -8.30 -6.01
C PHE A 140 -1.56 -6.94 -6.71
N ASN A 141 -2.67 -6.58 -7.36
CA ASN A 141 -2.76 -5.36 -8.16
C ASN A 141 -2.45 -4.09 -7.34
N PRO A 142 -2.96 -3.91 -6.11
CA PRO A 142 -2.66 -2.72 -5.31
C PRO A 142 -1.16 -2.57 -5.04
N SER A 143 -0.49 -3.63 -4.59
CA SER A 143 0.94 -3.57 -4.28
C SER A 143 1.80 -3.36 -5.53
N PHE A 144 1.47 -4.04 -6.63
CA PHE A 144 2.18 -3.89 -7.89
C PHE A 144 2.07 -2.48 -8.46
N LEU A 145 0.85 -1.94 -8.55
CA LEU A 145 0.61 -0.63 -9.16
C LEU A 145 1.17 0.50 -8.29
N LEU A 146 1.00 0.42 -6.96
CA LEU A 146 1.60 1.39 -6.04
C LEU A 146 3.13 1.33 -6.03
N ALA A 147 3.73 0.14 -6.07
CA ALA A 147 5.19 0.01 -6.15
C ALA A 147 5.71 0.54 -7.50
N PHE A 148 5.02 0.26 -8.60
CA PHE A 148 5.35 0.83 -9.91
C PHE A 148 5.30 2.36 -9.88
N ASP A 149 4.21 2.93 -9.38
CA ASP A 149 4.05 4.37 -9.25
C ASP A 149 5.12 4.98 -8.34
N PHE A 150 5.45 4.32 -7.22
CA PHE A 150 6.56 4.75 -6.38
C PHE A 150 7.88 4.75 -7.15
N ILE A 151 8.27 3.63 -7.76
CA ILE A 151 9.59 3.45 -8.39
C ILE A 151 9.78 4.38 -9.60
N PHE A 152 8.74 4.60 -10.40
CA PHE A 152 8.89 5.27 -11.70
C PHE A 152 8.31 6.69 -11.74
N LEU A 153 7.24 6.96 -10.99
CA LEU A 153 6.49 8.22 -11.08
C LEU A 153 6.69 9.12 -9.86
N SER A 154 7.15 8.60 -8.72
CA SER A 154 7.27 9.38 -7.49
C SER A 154 8.69 9.90 -7.24
N PRO A 155 8.86 10.99 -6.48
CA PRO A 155 10.17 11.35 -5.93
C PRO A 155 10.63 10.28 -4.91
N PRO A 156 11.95 10.17 -4.67
CA PRO A 156 12.48 9.19 -3.74
C PRO A 156 12.09 9.49 -2.31
N TRP A 157 11.87 8.46 -1.50
CA TRP A 157 11.69 8.63 -0.06
C TRP A 157 13.00 8.98 0.64
N PRO A 158 12.97 9.78 1.71
CA PRO A 158 14.17 10.12 2.48
C PRO A 158 14.86 8.88 3.07
N THR A 159 16.20 8.86 3.04
CA THR A 159 17.04 7.73 3.48
C THR A 159 17.82 8.02 4.77
N THR A 160 17.58 9.17 5.40
CA THR A 160 18.25 9.56 6.65
C THR A 160 17.89 8.64 7.82
N ALA A 161 18.75 8.57 8.84
CA ALA A 161 18.49 7.74 10.03
C ALA A 161 17.14 8.08 10.68
N MET A 162 16.80 9.38 10.79
CA MET A 162 15.51 9.83 11.31
C MET A 162 14.32 9.44 10.41
N ALA A 163 14.50 9.38 9.09
CA ALA A 163 13.47 8.86 8.19
C ALA A 163 13.25 7.36 8.38
N SER A 164 14.32 6.59 8.60
CA SER A 164 14.23 5.16 8.90
C SER A 164 13.54 4.88 10.25
N VAL A 165 13.87 5.64 11.30
CA VAL A 165 13.16 5.56 12.59
C VAL A 165 11.68 5.89 12.43
N ARG A 166 11.34 6.96 11.69
CA ARG A 166 9.94 7.30 11.41
C ARG A 166 9.19 6.17 10.69
N THR A 167 9.83 5.51 9.72
CA THR A 167 9.24 4.35 9.04
C THR A 167 8.94 3.20 9.99
N LEU A 168 9.87 2.88 10.90
CA LEU A 168 9.65 1.84 11.91
C LEU A 168 8.50 2.19 12.85
N VAL A 169 8.45 3.44 13.32
CA VAL A 169 7.39 3.93 14.22
C VAL A 169 6.03 3.86 13.51
N ILE A 170 5.92 4.41 12.29
CA ILE A 170 4.67 4.38 11.52
C ILE A 170 4.22 2.95 11.27
N SER A 171 5.12 2.05 10.87
CA SER A 171 4.79 0.65 10.59
C SER A 171 4.30 -0.07 11.84
N THR A 172 4.94 0.16 12.98
CA THR A 172 4.52 -0.39 14.28
C THR A 172 3.15 0.17 14.69
N LEU A 173 2.94 1.47 14.56
CA LEU A 173 1.65 2.10 14.88
C LEU A 173 0.53 1.53 13.99
N VAL A 174 0.74 1.43 12.68
CA VAL A 174 -0.25 0.83 11.76
C VAL A 174 -0.60 -0.59 12.19
N ALA A 175 0.40 -1.44 12.48
CA ALA A 175 0.18 -2.82 12.90
C ALA A 175 -0.65 -2.92 14.19
N PHE A 176 -0.28 -2.17 15.23
CA PHE A 176 -0.98 -2.24 16.52
C PHE A 176 -2.33 -1.51 16.50
N THR A 177 -2.48 -0.41 15.75
CA THR A 177 -3.79 0.23 15.52
C THR A 177 -4.73 -0.72 14.81
N TYR A 178 -4.26 -1.46 13.80
CA TYR A 178 -5.07 -2.49 13.17
C TYR A 178 -5.40 -3.64 14.13
N TRP A 179 -4.47 -4.04 15.01
CA TRP A 179 -4.78 -5.03 16.04
C TRP A 179 -5.93 -4.57 16.96
N PHE A 180 -5.87 -3.34 17.48
CA PHE A 180 -6.96 -2.80 18.30
C PHE A 180 -8.30 -2.78 17.53
N TRP A 181 -8.26 -2.42 16.25
CA TRP A 181 -9.44 -2.42 15.39
C TRP A 181 -10.06 -3.82 15.21
N ILE A 182 -9.25 -4.86 15.00
CA ILE A 182 -9.79 -6.22 14.86
C ILE A 182 -10.36 -6.76 16.17
N GLU A 183 -9.79 -6.41 17.32
CA GLU A 183 -10.32 -6.83 18.63
C GLU A 183 -11.65 -6.12 18.93
N LEU A 184 -11.77 -4.85 18.52
CA LEU A 184 -13.06 -4.15 18.58
C LEU A 184 -14.09 -4.84 17.68
N CYS A 185 -13.75 -5.16 16.43
CA CYS A 185 -14.64 -5.91 15.54
C CYS A 185 -15.04 -7.27 16.12
N TYR A 186 -14.08 -8.01 16.68
CA TYR A 186 -14.33 -9.29 17.34
C TYR A 186 -15.29 -9.15 18.54
N SER A 187 -15.14 -8.09 19.35
CA SER A 187 -16.01 -7.87 20.50
C SER A 187 -17.49 -7.66 20.13
N HIS A 188 -17.77 -7.19 18.91
CA HIS A 188 -19.12 -7.02 18.39
C HIS A 188 -19.61 -8.22 17.58
N ASN A 189 -18.72 -8.84 16.79
CA ASN A 189 -19.10 -9.86 15.81
C ASN A 189 -19.00 -11.29 16.34
N GLY A 190 -18.16 -11.52 17.36
CA GLY A 190 -17.87 -12.86 17.89
C GLY A 190 -16.93 -13.70 17.01
N PHE A 191 -16.36 -13.13 15.95
CA PHE A 191 -15.40 -13.80 15.07
C PHE A 191 -14.36 -12.82 14.52
N TYR A 192 -13.21 -13.35 14.11
CA TYR A 192 -12.14 -12.58 13.47
C TYR A 192 -12.24 -12.60 11.94
N PRO A 193 -11.78 -11.56 11.24
CA PRO A 193 -11.78 -11.52 9.77
C PRO A 193 -10.88 -12.60 9.15
N TYR A 194 -9.75 -12.91 9.81
CA TYR A 194 -8.84 -13.98 9.41
C TYR A 194 -8.82 -15.08 10.49
N PRO A 195 -8.99 -16.36 10.13
CA PRO A 195 -9.03 -17.46 11.10
C PRO A 195 -7.80 -17.57 11.98
N ILE A 196 -6.61 -17.23 11.48
CA ILE A 196 -5.36 -17.28 12.26
C ILE A 196 -5.46 -16.56 13.61
N PHE A 197 -6.20 -15.45 13.70
CA PHE A 197 -6.35 -14.73 14.97
C PHE A 197 -7.10 -15.54 16.03
N SER A 198 -8.04 -16.40 15.63
CA SER A 198 -8.72 -17.31 16.56
C SER A 198 -7.82 -18.45 17.05
N MET A 199 -6.75 -18.78 16.31
CA MET A 199 -5.82 -19.87 16.62
C MET A 199 -4.67 -19.42 17.54
N LEU A 200 -4.45 -18.11 17.66
CA LEU A 200 -3.36 -17.53 18.43
C LEU A 200 -3.88 -16.96 19.74
N ASP A 201 -3.17 -17.26 20.84
CA ASP A 201 -3.33 -16.54 22.09
C ASP A 201 -2.75 -15.12 22.00
N THR A 202 -2.94 -14.31 23.05
CA THR A 202 -2.46 -12.92 23.08
C THR A 202 -0.96 -12.80 22.85
N LYS A 203 -0.14 -13.72 23.38
CA LYS A 203 1.32 -13.66 23.24
C LYS A 203 1.70 -13.82 21.77
N TRP A 204 1.11 -14.79 21.09
CA TRP A 204 1.35 -15.01 19.67
C TRP A 204 0.78 -13.93 18.77
N ARG A 205 -0.33 -13.28 19.16
CA ARG A 205 -0.83 -12.08 18.47
C ARG A 205 0.16 -10.91 18.58
N ILE A 206 0.71 -10.65 19.77
CA ILE A 206 1.77 -9.63 19.94
C ILE A 206 2.93 -9.91 18.97
N MET A 207 3.39 -11.16 18.91
CA MET A 207 4.47 -11.55 18.00
C MET A 207 4.10 -11.37 16.53
N LEU A 208 2.87 -11.75 16.13
CA LEU A 208 2.38 -11.58 14.77
C LEU A 208 2.33 -10.11 14.35
N PHE A 209 1.83 -9.22 15.20
CA PHE A 209 1.74 -7.79 14.91
C PHE A 209 3.10 -7.10 14.96
N ALA A 210 3.98 -7.47 15.88
CA ALA A 210 5.36 -7.00 15.90
C ALA A 210 6.12 -7.43 14.62
N PHE A 211 5.98 -8.71 14.23
CA PHE A 211 6.53 -9.21 12.98
C PHE A 211 5.98 -8.46 11.76
N SER A 212 4.67 -8.19 11.73
CA SER A 212 4.03 -7.42 10.66
C SER A 212 4.59 -5.99 10.58
N GLY A 213 4.79 -5.31 11.71
CA GLY A 213 5.43 -3.99 11.74
C GLY A 213 6.87 -4.01 11.20
N CYS A 214 7.65 -5.04 11.56
CA CYS A 214 9.00 -5.26 11.02
C CYS A 214 8.97 -5.57 9.52
N LEU A 215 8.03 -6.39 9.06
CA LEU A 215 7.88 -6.76 7.65
C LEU A 215 7.50 -5.55 6.79
N MET A 216 6.60 -4.68 7.27
CA MET A 216 6.24 -3.43 6.59
C MET A 216 7.44 -2.47 6.52
N THR A 217 8.21 -2.37 7.62
CA THR A 217 9.44 -1.58 7.66
C THR A 217 10.47 -2.11 6.67
N GLY A 218 10.68 -3.42 6.65
CA GLY A 218 11.56 -4.10 5.71
C GLY A 218 11.12 -3.90 4.26
N SER A 219 9.81 -3.96 3.99
CA SER A 219 9.23 -3.68 2.68
C SER A 219 9.51 -2.25 2.23
N ALA A 220 9.35 -1.26 3.11
CA ALA A 220 9.68 0.13 2.81
C ALA A 220 11.19 0.31 2.51
N PHE A 221 12.08 -0.35 3.24
CA PHE A 221 13.51 -0.30 2.96
C PHE A 221 13.87 -1.01 1.65
N GLY A 222 13.29 -2.18 1.39
CA GLY A 222 13.43 -2.89 0.12
C GLY A 222 12.99 -2.05 -1.06
N LEU A 223 11.85 -1.35 -0.94
CA LEU A 223 11.36 -0.42 -1.96
C LEU A 223 12.32 0.76 -2.18
N ARG A 224 12.89 1.35 -1.13
CA ARG A 224 13.92 2.40 -1.26
C ARG A 224 15.16 1.91 -1.99
N SER A 225 15.64 0.72 -1.62
CA SER A 225 16.78 0.07 -2.28
C SER A 225 16.49 -0.21 -3.75
N LEU A 226 15.31 -0.75 -4.05
CA LEU A 226 14.85 -1.02 -5.41
C LEU A 226 14.73 0.26 -6.23
N TYR A 227 14.16 1.32 -5.66
CA TYR A 227 14.10 2.64 -6.29
C TYR A 227 15.52 3.14 -6.62
N GLY A 228 16.46 3.10 -5.67
CA GLY A 228 17.84 3.53 -5.90
C GLY A 228 18.54 2.75 -7.01
N TRP A 229 18.38 1.42 -7.00
CA TRP A 229 18.93 0.53 -8.04
C TRP A 229 18.32 0.81 -9.42
N VAL A 230 16.99 0.91 -9.52
CA VAL A 230 16.29 1.17 -10.79
C VAL A 230 16.59 2.56 -11.35
N ASN A 231 16.76 3.56 -10.49
CA ASN A 231 16.89 4.97 -10.88
C ASN A 231 18.33 5.50 -10.85
N GLY A 232 19.32 4.67 -10.50
CA GLY A 232 20.74 4.96 -10.68
C GLY A 232 21.30 6.06 -9.77
N TYR A 233 20.82 6.19 -8.52
CA TYR A 233 21.43 7.10 -7.54
C TYR A 233 21.88 6.34 -6.28
N ASP A 234 23.09 6.65 -5.82
CA ASP A 234 23.64 6.07 -4.60
C ASP A 234 22.83 6.50 -3.38
N ILE A 235 22.22 5.53 -2.70
CA ILE A 235 21.56 5.72 -1.41
C ILE A 235 22.54 6.24 -0.36
N GLU A 236 23.84 5.94 -0.50
CA GLU A 236 24.90 6.38 0.40
C GLU A 236 25.23 7.88 0.27
N LYS A 237 25.14 8.47 -0.94
CA LYS A 237 25.49 9.89 -1.16
C LYS A 237 24.51 10.88 -0.52
N VAL A 238 23.30 10.43 -0.15
CA VAL A 238 22.28 11.25 0.52
C VAL A 238 22.48 11.31 2.04
N LYS A 239 23.31 10.44 2.63
CA LYS A 239 23.63 10.50 4.07
C LYS A 239 24.54 11.68 4.45
N GLY A 240 25.12 12.37 3.46
CA GLY A 240 26.06 13.47 3.64
C GLY A 240 25.55 14.85 3.18
N ALA A 241 24.25 15.01 2.94
CA ALA A 241 23.61 16.29 2.60
C ALA A 241 22.60 16.72 3.66
#